data_AF-A0A969IJX3-F1
#
_entry.id   AF-A0A969IJX3-F1
#
_cell.length_a   1.000
_cell.length_b   1.000
_cell.length_c   1.000
_cell.angle_alpha   90.00
_cell.angle_beta   90.00
_cell.angle_gamma   90.00
#
_symmetry.space_group_name_H-M   'P 1'
#
loop_
_entity.id
_entity.type
_entity.pdbx_description
1 polymer ?
#
loop_
_entity_poly.entity_id
_entity_poly.type
_entity_poly.pdbx_seq_one_letter_code
_entity_poly.pdbx_strand_id
1 'polypeptide(L)'
;MTGMLALVLMAPLAVSAARAQTPATGPALIEHVTDLVHRHFYDPDAAARIWPQALEEHAATLSSDPSDNEIEAAVDAMLAALGASHTDLYTADEQAYYELLDIFARRDWRAEIRSLFPGGRIAYTGIGVVTKIIEGRTFLAGVHHGGPAARAGLLVGDEIVEADGRPFDPVASFAGRAGRSIALEIRRSENGPIETVDVVPVRIRPNAFFLEAMRASARVIARGGRDFGYIRIWSYARRDYHAC
;
A
#
# COMPACT_ATOMS: atom_id res chain seq x y z
N MET A 1 14.04 -35.65 63.31
CA MET A 1 14.00 -35.71 61.83
C MET A 1 12.60 -35.33 61.40
N THR A 2 12.36 -34.05 61.11
CA THR A 2 11.07 -33.53 60.67
C THR A 2 11.36 -32.68 59.46
N GLY A 3 11.19 -33.27 58.27
CA GLY A 3 11.41 -32.60 56.98
C GLY A 3 10.20 -31.77 56.62
N MET A 4 10.39 -30.45 56.51
CA MET A 4 9.38 -29.49 56.08
C MET A 4 9.39 -29.44 54.55
N LEU A 5 8.32 -29.96 53.92
CA LEU A 5 8.12 -29.91 52.47
C LEU A 5 7.66 -28.50 52.09
N ALA A 6 8.52 -27.71 51.45
CA ALA A 6 8.15 -26.41 50.90
C ALA A 6 7.44 -26.60 49.55
N LEU A 7 6.13 -26.38 49.52
CA LEU A 7 5.32 -26.37 48.30
C LEU A 7 5.55 -25.03 47.59
N VAL A 8 6.38 -25.02 46.55
CA VAL A 8 6.55 -23.85 45.67
C VAL A 8 5.35 -23.79 44.73
N LEU A 9 4.43 -22.86 44.99
CA LEU A 9 3.34 -22.51 44.08
C LEU A 9 3.93 -21.81 42.85
N MET A 10 4.09 -22.53 41.74
CA MET A 10 4.32 -21.93 40.42
C MET A 10 3.03 -21.24 39.98
N ALA A 11 2.93 -19.92 40.18
CA ALA A 11 1.89 -19.13 39.55
C ALA A 11 2.08 -19.17 38.03
N PRO A 12 1.06 -19.49 37.23
CA PRO A 12 1.19 -19.39 35.78
C PRO A 12 1.38 -17.92 35.42
N LEU A 13 2.51 -17.60 34.79
CA LEU A 13 2.67 -16.35 34.06
C LEU A 13 1.60 -16.35 32.96
N ALA A 14 0.48 -15.70 33.24
CA ALA A 14 -0.47 -15.32 32.22
C ALA A 14 0.26 -14.35 31.29
N VAL A 15 0.75 -14.88 30.17
CA VAL A 15 1.17 -14.07 29.04
C VAL A 15 -0.08 -13.33 28.61
N SER A 16 -0.22 -12.08 29.05
CA SER A 16 -1.21 -11.17 28.50
C SER A 16 -0.86 -11.00 27.03
N ALA A 17 -1.51 -11.78 26.17
CA ALA A 17 -1.53 -11.49 24.75
C ALA A 17 -2.06 -10.07 24.63
N ALA A 18 -1.17 -9.12 24.33
CA ALA A 18 -1.58 -7.80 23.91
C ALA A 18 -2.55 -8.05 22.75
N ARG A 19 -3.83 -7.77 22.96
CA ARG A 19 -4.81 -7.72 21.88
C ARG A 19 -4.26 -6.66 20.93
N ALA A 20 -3.64 -7.09 19.84
CA ALA A 20 -3.61 -6.27 18.65
C ALA A 20 -5.08 -5.90 18.42
N GLN A 21 -5.38 -4.60 18.48
CA GLN A 21 -6.72 -4.14 18.14
C GLN A 21 -6.92 -4.57 16.69
N THR A 22 -7.77 -5.57 16.47
CA THR A 22 -8.24 -5.88 15.13
C THR A 22 -8.83 -4.58 14.59
N PRO A 23 -8.50 -4.17 13.34
CA PRO A 23 -9.15 -3.02 12.72
C PRO A 23 -10.66 -3.11 12.92
N ALA A 24 -11.30 -1.98 13.21
CA ALA A 24 -12.75 -1.94 13.29
C ALA A 24 -13.34 -2.49 11.99
N THR A 25 -14.30 -3.41 12.09
CA THR A 25 -15.05 -3.95 10.95
C THR A 25 -16.52 -3.57 11.09
N GLY A 26 -17.25 -3.53 9.97
CA GLY A 26 -18.67 -3.21 10.01
C GLY A 26 -18.98 -1.74 10.31
N PRO A 27 -20.13 -1.46 10.95
CA PRO A 27 -20.53 -0.12 11.36
C PRO A 27 -19.50 0.62 12.22
N ALA A 28 -18.67 -0.12 12.97
CA ALA A 28 -17.60 0.45 13.78
C ALA A 28 -16.51 1.15 12.93
N LEU A 29 -16.28 0.71 11.69
CA LEU A 29 -15.36 1.39 10.77
C LEU A 29 -15.90 2.75 10.35
N ILE A 30 -17.19 2.81 9.95
CA ILE A 30 -17.86 4.05 9.54
C ILE A 30 -17.86 5.07 10.68
N GLU A 31 -18.16 4.63 11.91
CA GLU A 31 -18.09 5.48 13.10
C GLU A 31 -16.68 6.01 13.34
N HIS A 32 -15.66 5.14 13.23
CA HIS A 32 -14.27 5.53 13.43
C HIS A 32 -13.79 6.53 12.37
N VAL A 33 -14.10 6.30 11.09
CA VAL A 33 -13.75 7.21 10.01
C VAL A 33 -14.49 8.54 10.17
N THR A 34 -15.76 8.52 10.57
CA THR A 34 -16.54 9.74 10.88
C THR A 34 -15.86 10.58 11.95
N ASP A 35 -15.41 9.95 13.03
CA ASP A 35 -14.67 10.62 14.10
C ASP A 35 -13.32 11.18 13.60
N LEU A 36 -12.58 10.42 12.78
CA LEU A 36 -11.33 10.91 12.17
C LEU A 36 -11.56 12.12 11.26
N VAL A 37 -12.58 12.10 10.41
CA VAL A 37 -12.91 13.21 9.51
C VAL A 37 -13.25 14.47 10.30
N HIS A 38 -14.13 14.38 11.29
CA HIS A 38 -14.47 15.54 12.13
C HIS A 38 -13.27 16.10 12.91
N ARG A 39 -12.35 15.22 13.36
CA ARG A 39 -11.19 15.64 14.16
C ARG A 39 -10.02 16.15 13.33
N HIS A 40 -9.85 15.68 12.11
CA HIS A 40 -8.59 15.83 11.37
C HIS A 40 -8.72 16.36 9.94
N PHE A 41 -9.91 16.42 9.36
CA PHE A 41 -10.07 17.00 8.04
C PHE A 41 -9.73 18.49 8.06
N TYR A 42 -9.00 18.96 7.04
CA TYR A 42 -8.38 20.29 7.07
C TYR A 42 -9.40 21.44 6.99
N ASP A 43 -10.59 21.17 6.43
CA ASP A 43 -11.71 22.11 6.31
C ASP A 43 -12.89 21.60 7.16
N PRO A 44 -12.93 21.94 8.46
CA PRO A 44 -13.96 21.43 9.36
C PRO A 44 -15.37 21.90 8.97
N ASP A 45 -15.51 23.07 8.33
CA ASP A 45 -16.80 23.60 7.89
C ASP A 45 -17.33 22.84 6.66
N ALA A 46 -16.43 22.43 5.74
CA ALA A 46 -16.78 21.54 4.65
C ALA A 46 -17.18 20.15 5.16
N ALA A 47 -16.41 19.57 6.08
CA ALA A 47 -16.75 18.28 6.69
C ALA A 47 -18.13 18.33 7.38
N ALA A 48 -18.39 19.33 8.21
CA ALA A 48 -19.67 19.47 8.91
C ALA A 48 -20.88 19.62 7.98
N ARG A 49 -20.68 20.20 6.78
CA ARG A 49 -21.74 20.35 5.78
C ARG A 49 -21.95 19.11 4.92
N ILE A 50 -20.87 18.46 4.50
CA ILE A 50 -20.90 17.40 3.47
C ILE A 50 -21.07 16.02 4.11
N TRP A 51 -20.38 15.76 5.21
CA TRP A 51 -20.30 14.43 5.81
C TRP A 51 -21.65 13.83 6.23
N PRO A 52 -22.59 14.60 6.82
CA PRO A 52 -23.92 14.06 7.16
C PRO A 52 -24.68 13.55 5.93
N GLN A 53 -24.65 14.30 4.82
CA GLN A 53 -25.31 13.91 3.58
C GLN A 53 -24.67 12.65 2.98
N ALA A 54 -23.34 12.59 2.97
CA ALA A 54 -22.62 11.41 2.48
C ALA A 54 -22.95 10.14 3.29
N LEU A 55 -23.09 10.27 4.62
CA LEU A 55 -23.48 9.17 5.50
C LEU A 55 -24.90 8.67 5.19
N GLU A 56 -25.86 9.58 4.98
CA GLU A 56 -27.23 9.22 4.59
C GLU A 56 -27.27 8.53 3.22
N GLU A 57 -26.50 9.00 2.25
CA GLU A 57 -26.50 8.47 0.89
C GLU A 57 -25.83 7.09 0.77
N HIS A 58 -24.71 6.88 1.48
CA HIS A 58 -23.84 5.72 1.27
C HIS A 58 -23.84 4.70 2.41
N ALA A 59 -23.88 5.15 3.67
CA ALA A 59 -23.82 4.25 4.81
C ALA A 59 -25.22 3.79 5.27
N ALA A 60 -26.21 4.70 5.28
CA ALA A 60 -27.56 4.37 5.73
C ALA A 60 -28.33 3.45 4.75
N THR A 61 -27.84 3.32 3.51
CA THR A 61 -28.42 2.46 2.47
C THR A 61 -27.85 1.04 2.48
N LEU A 62 -26.84 0.76 3.31
CA LEU A 62 -26.29 -0.57 3.48
C LEU A 62 -27.35 -1.54 4.01
N SER A 63 -27.20 -2.81 3.62
CA SER A 63 -28.07 -3.87 4.15
C SER A 63 -27.86 -4.04 5.66
N SER A 64 -28.74 -4.81 6.31
CA SER A 64 -28.58 -5.15 7.73
C SER A 64 -27.37 -6.05 8.04
N ASP A 65 -26.76 -6.66 7.01
CA ASP A 65 -25.57 -7.53 7.13
C ASP A 65 -24.67 -7.31 5.91
N PRO A 66 -24.00 -6.14 5.80
CA PRO A 66 -23.19 -5.80 4.65
C PRO A 66 -21.85 -6.54 4.69
N SER A 67 -21.35 -6.93 3.52
CA SER A 67 -20.00 -7.44 3.36
C SER A 67 -18.95 -6.35 3.60
N ASP A 68 -17.72 -6.76 3.94
CA ASP A 68 -16.59 -5.84 4.13
C ASP A 68 -16.39 -4.94 2.89
N ASN A 69 -16.48 -5.50 1.68
CA ASN A 69 -16.37 -4.74 0.43
C ASN A 69 -17.47 -3.68 0.26
N GLU A 70 -18.71 -3.96 0.69
CA GLU A 70 -19.81 -2.97 0.64
C GLU A 70 -19.55 -1.83 1.62
N ILE A 71 -19.00 -2.12 2.80
CA ILE A 71 -18.63 -1.12 3.80
C ILE A 71 -17.46 -0.26 3.29
N GLU A 72 -16.41 -0.89 2.76
CA GLU A 72 -15.24 -0.20 2.21
C GLU A 72 -15.66 0.73 1.06
N ALA A 73 -16.51 0.24 0.14
CA ALA A 73 -17.04 1.05 -0.96
C ALA A 73 -17.90 2.23 -0.45
N ALA A 74 -18.72 2.03 0.59
CA ALA A 74 -19.49 3.11 1.19
C ALA A 74 -18.59 4.17 1.84
N VAL A 75 -17.57 3.75 2.60
CA VAL A 75 -16.61 4.65 3.23
C VAL A 75 -15.84 5.44 2.17
N ASP A 76 -15.36 4.79 1.11
CA ASP A 76 -14.62 5.46 0.05
C ASP A 76 -15.49 6.47 -0.71
N ALA A 77 -16.75 6.14 -0.98
CA ALA A 77 -17.71 7.08 -1.57
C ALA A 77 -17.97 8.29 -0.65
N MET A 78 -18.06 8.07 0.67
CA MET A 78 -18.20 9.16 1.65
C MET A 78 -16.98 10.07 1.68
N LEU A 79 -15.77 9.50 1.63
CA LEU A 79 -14.52 10.25 1.57
C LEU A 79 -14.40 11.04 0.26
N ALA A 80 -14.78 10.44 -0.88
CA ALA A 80 -14.80 11.10 -2.18
C ALA A 80 -15.77 12.30 -2.23
N ALA A 81 -16.90 12.23 -1.51
CA ALA A 81 -17.88 13.33 -1.43
C ALA A 81 -17.27 14.63 -0.86
N LEU A 82 -16.21 14.54 -0.04
CA LEU A 82 -15.49 15.71 0.46
C LEU A 82 -14.76 16.49 -0.65
N GLY A 83 -14.59 15.91 -1.84
CA GLY A 83 -13.98 16.58 -3.00
C GLY A 83 -12.52 16.96 -2.80
N ALA A 84 -11.83 16.29 -1.89
CA ALA A 84 -10.47 16.60 -1.50
C ALA A 84 -9.48 15.51 -1.93
N SER A 85 -8.30 15.93 -2.41
CA SER A 85 -7.21 15.01 -2.68
C SER A 85 -6.73 14.30 -1.41
N HIS A 86 -6.11 13.12 -1.54
CA HIS A 86 -5.49 12.37 -0.42
C HIS A 86 -6.49 12.00 0.69
N THR A 87 -7.73 11.73 0.29
CA THR A 87 -8.85 11.45 1.20
C THR A 87 -9.57 10.23 0.64
N ASP A 88 -8.94 9.07 0.75
CA ASP A 88 -9.45 7.78 0.24
C ASP A 88 -9.19 6.69 1.30
N LEU A 89 -9.94 5.59 1.21
CA LEU A 89 -9.68 4.39 1.98
C LEU A 89 -8.68 3.50 1.23
N TYR A 90 -7.67 2.98 1.92
CA TYR A 90 -6.70 2.04 1.34
C TYR A 90 -6.66 0.73 2.13
N THR A 91 -6.67 -0.40 1.45
CA THR A 91 -6.75 -1.75 2.05
C THR A 91 -5.49 -2.59 1.82
N ALA A 92 -5.33 -3.67 2.58
CA ALA A 92 -4.06 -4.42 2.63
C ALA A 92 -3.73 -5.24 1.36
N ASP A 93 -4.69 -5.38 0.45
CA ASP A 93 -4.54 -5.92 -0.90
C ASP A 93 -4.04 -4.86 -1.90
N GLU A 94 -4.04 -3.57 -1.55
CA GLU A 94 -3.54 -2.52 -2.40
C GLU A 94 -2.06 -2.22 -2.18
N GLN A 95 -1.36 -1.90 -3.28
CA GLN A 95 0.03 -1.43 -3.20
C GLN A 95 0.13 -0.10 -2.43
N ALA A 96 -0.82 0.81 -2.68
CA ALA A 96 -0.84 2.15 -2.10
C ALA A 96 -0.91 2.12 -0.57
N TYR A 97 -1.61 1.16 0.02
CA TYR A 97 -1.69 0.95 1.46
C TYR A 97 -0.29 0.89 2.11
N TYR A 98 0.59 0.04 1.58
CA TYR A 98 1.94 -0.10 2.15
C TYR A 98 2.79 1.13 1.88
N GLU A 99 2.72 1.69 0.67
CA GLU A 99 3.54 2.83 0.25
C GLU A 99 3.21 4.08 1.05
N LEU A 100 1.92 4.43 1.15
CA LEU A 100 1.44 5.58 1.89
C LEU A 100 1.69 5.42 3.40
N LEU A 101 1.42 4.23 3.97
CA LEU A 101 1.72 4.00 5.39
C LEU A 101 3.21 4.13 5.67
N ASP A 102 4.09 3.56 4.85
CA ASP A 102 5.53 3.68 5.12
C ASP A 102 5.98 5.14 4.96
N ILE A 103 5.54 5.86 3.93
CA ILE A 103 5.86 7.28 3.71
C ILE A 103 5.38 8.15 4.89
N PHE A 104 4.11 8.01 5.26
CA PHE A 104 3.40 8.90 6.17
C PHE A 104 3.31 8.41 7.62
N ALA A 105 3.86 7.24 7.98
CA ALA A 105 4.00 6.78 9.36
C ALA A 105 4.90 7.73 10.19
N ARG A 106 4.33 8.83 10.62
CA ARG A 106 4.98 9.95 11.30
C ARG A 106 4.25 10.26 12.61
N ARG A 107 5.00 10.87 13.53
CA ARG A 107 4.47 11.48 14.75
C ARG A 107 3.59 10.50 15.53
N ASP A 108 2.35 10.91 15.79
CA ASP A 108 1.45 10.33 16.78
C ASP A 108 0.96 8.93 16.38
N TRP A 109 0.87 8.65 15.08
CA TRP A 109 0.37 7.37 14.53
C TRP A 109 1.46 6.31 14.33
N ARG A 110 2.74 6.68 14.53
CA ARG A 110 3.87 5.78 14.21
C ARG A 110 3.84 4.48 15.00
N ALA A 111 3.51 4.53 16.29
CA ALA A 111 3.51 3.34 17.14
C ALA A 111 2.39 2.38 16.74
N GLU A 112 1.18 2.91 16.55
CA GLU A 112 0.00 2.17 16.12
C GLU A 112 0.21 1.52 14.76
N ILE A 113 0.58 2.30 13.74
CA ILE A 113 0.84 1.77 12.39
C ILE A 113 1.88 0.66 12.43
N ARG A 114 2.99 0.83 13.16
CA ARG A 114 4.01 -0.21 13.27
C ARG A 114 3.50 -1.48 13.95
N SER A 115 2.57 -1.38 14.88
CA SER A 115 2.00 -2.55 15.57
C SER A 115 1.23 -3.47 14.60
N LEU A 116 0.74 -2.94 13.48
CA LEU A 116 0.03 -3.70 12.45
C LEU A 116 0.96 -4.62 11.63
N PHE A 117 2.27 -4.40 11.67
CA PHE A 117 3.22 -5.12 10.82
C PHE A 117 4.19 -5.98 11.63
N PRO A 118 4.50 -7.21 11.17
CA PRO A 118 5.49 -8.06 11.80
C PRO A 118 6.85 -7.37 11.97
N GLY A 119 7.30 -7.25 13.22
CA GLY A 119 8.55 -6.58 13.57
C GLY A 119 8.56 -5.07 13.31
N GLY A 120 7.39 -4.43 13.20
CA GLY A 120 7.26 -2.99 13.01
C GLY A 120 7.68 -2.49 11.63
N ARG A 121 7.74 -3.37 10.64
CA ARG A 121 8.27 -3.06 9.30
C ARG A 121 7.17 -3.16 8.25
N ILE A 122 6.75 -2.01 7.78
CA ILE A 122 5.82 -1.87 6.66
C ILE A 122 6.55 -2.34 5.40
N ALA A 123 6.00 -3.39 4.79
CA ALA A 123 6.57 -3.99 3.59
C ALA A 123 5.53 -4.86 2.88
N TYR A 124 5.69 -5.01 1.59
CA TYR A 124 4.95 -5.94 0.74
C TYR A 124 5.93 -6.66 -0.20
N THR A 125 5.49 -7.74 -0.84
CA THR A 125 6.31 -8.39 -1.87
C THR A 125 5.83 -7.89 -3.22
N GLY A 126 6.74 -7.43 -4.07
CA GLY A 126 6.37 -6.87 -5.36
C GLY A 126 7.56 -6.67 -6.29
N ILE A 127 7.29 -6.08 -7.45
CA ILE A 127 8.25 -5.94 -8.54
C ILE A 127 8.70 -4.48 -8.79
N GLY A 128 8.22 -3.53 -8.00
CA GLY A 128 8.62 -2.13 -8.09
C GLY A 128 8.03 -1.42 -9.31
N VAL A 129 6.70 -1.43 -9.43
CA VAL A 129 5.95 -0.76 -10.50
C VAL A 129 4.93 0.21 -9.91
N VAL A 130 4.38 1.09 -10.73
CA VAL A 130 3.14 1.81 -10.46
C VAL A 130 2.16 1.37 -11.52
N THR A 131 0.98 0.94 -11.12
CA THR A 131 -0.05 0.44 -12.03
C THR A 131 -1.16 1.45 -12.21
N LYS A 132 -1.87 1.34 -13.33
CA LYS A 132 -3.09 2.09 -13.60
C LYS A 132 -4.06 1.19 -14.33
N ILE A 133 -5.31 1.18 -13.88
CA ILE A 133 -6.38 0.49 -14.58
C ILE A 133 -6.97 1.45 -15.62
N ILE A 134 -7.06 1.00 -16.87
CA ILE A 134 -7.69 1.71 -17.99
C ILE A 134 -8.61 0.70 -18.68
N GLU A 135 -9.92 0.98 -18.69
CA GLU A 135 -10.93 0.09 -19.30
C GLU A 135 -10.86 -1.35 -18.78
N GLY A 136 -10.60 -1.53 -17.47
CA GLY A 136 -10.49 -2.84 -16.83
C GLY A 136 -9.17 -3.59 -17.10
N ARG A 137 -8.22 -2.98 -17.82
CA ARG A 137 -6.89 -3.55 -18.07
C ARG A 137 -5.83 -2.87 -17.22
N THR A 138 -4.85 -3.62 -16.75
CA THR A 138 -3.78 -3.11 -15.87
C THR A 138 -2.53 -2.74 -16.66
N PHE A 139 -2.17 -1.46 -16.64
CA PHE A 139 -0.99 -0.93 -17.32
C PHE A 139 0.07 -0.44 -16.34
N LEU A 140 1.33 -0.55 -16.73
CA LEU A 140 2.45 0.02 -15.99
C LEU A 140 2.55 1.54 -16.25
N ALA A 141 2.07 2.34 -15.30
CA ALA A 141 2.24 3.78 -15.29
C ALA A 141 3.65 4.21 -14.84
N GLY A 142 4.35 3.32 -14.13
CA GLY A 142 5.71 3.56 -13.65
C GLY A 142 6.48 2.26 -13.49
N VAL A 143 7.78 2.29 -13.77
CA VAL A 143 8.71 1.20 -13.50
C VAL A 143 9.89 1.78 -12.73
N HIS A 144 10.09 1.34 -11.50
CA HIS A 144 11.12 1.90 -10.63
C HIS A 144 12.52 1.49 -11.11
N HIS A 145 13.41 2.49 -11.24
CA HIS A 145 14.76 2.27 -11.78
C HIS A 145 15.53 1.34 -10.84
N GLY A 146 16.25 0.36 -11.42
CA GLY A 146 16.97 -0.64 -10.63
C GLY A 146 16.04 -1.58 -9.84
N GLY A 147 14.72 -1.52 -10.00
CA GLY A 147 13.77 -2.46 -9.41
C GLY A 147 13.69 -3.80 -10.16
N PRO A 148 13.00 -4.82 -9.60
CA PRO A 148 12.81 -6.10 -10.28
C PRO A 148 12.20 -6.00 -11.68
N ALA A 149 11.14 -5.22 -11.84
CA ALA A 149 10.47 -5.00 -13.12
C ALA A 149 11.40 -4.37 -14.16
N ALA A 150 12.17 -3.35 -13.77
CA ALA A 150 13.16 -2.72 -14.65
C ALA A 150 14.25 -3.70 -15.10
N ARG A 151 14.75 -4.55 -14.19
CA ARG A 151 15.75 -5.58 -14.52
C ARG A 151 15.19 -6.67 -15.44
N ALA A 152 13.90 -6.98 -15.32
CA ALA A 152 13.21 -7.91 -16.20
C ALA A 152 12.86 -7.30 -17.58
N GLY A 153 13.14 -6.01 -17.80
CA GLY A 153 12.89 -5.34 -19.07
C GLY A 153 11.43 -4.89 -19.27
N LEU A 154 10.64 -4.84 -18.20
CA LEU A 154 9.32 -4.21 -18.23
C LEU A 154 9.45 -2.70 -18.42
N LEU A 155 8.51 -2.12 -19.16
CA LEU A 155 8.49 -0.72 -19.56
C LEU A 155 7.18 -0.05 -19.14
N VAL A 156 7.24 1.27 -18.99
CA VAL A 156 6.04 2.09 -18.85
C VAL A 156 5.19 1.94 -20.12
N GLY A 157 3.90 1.67 -19.94
CA GLY A 157 2.96 1.41 -21.02
C GLY A 157 2.68 -0.07 -21.28
N ASP A 158 3.49 -1.00 -20.74
CA ASP A 158 3.17 -2.42 -20.81
C ASP A 158 1.83 -2.69 -20.10
N GLU A 159 0.97 -3.47 -20.74
CA GLU A 159 -0.16 -4.12 -20.07
C GLU A 159 0.34 -5.40 -19.41
N ILE A 160 -0.02 -5.64 -18.15
CA ILE A 160 0.15 -6.95 -17.52
C ILE A 160 -1.20 -7.66 -17.53
N VAL A 161 -1.24 -8.80 -18.21
CA VAL A 161 -2.44 -9.61 -18.40
C VAL A 161 -2.55 -10.62 -17.26
N GLU A 162 -1.49 -11.41 -17.05
CA GLU A 162 -1.46 -12.48 -16.05
C GLU A 162 -0.12 -12.58 -15.32
N ALA A 163 -0.15 -13.22 -14.15
CA ALA A 163 1.00 -13.67 -13.40
C ALA A 163 0.83 -15.15 -13.01
N ASP A 164 1.72 -16.03 -13.49
CA ASP A 164 1.65 -17.49 -13.35
C ASP A 164 0.26 -18.06 -13.72
N GLY A 165 -0.31 -17.63 -14.85
CA GLY A 165 -1.59 -18.15 -15.37
C GLY A 165 -2.83 -17.67 -14.60
N ARG A 166 -2.72 -16.56 -13.86
CA ARG A 166 -3.80 -15.97 -13.07
C ARG A 166 -3.90 -14.48 -13.35
N PRO A 167 -5.09 -13.87 -13.22
CA PRO A 167 -5.25 -12.41 -13.32
C PRO A 167 -4.21 -11.68 -12.47
N PHE A 168 -3.58 -10.69 -13.08
CA PHE A 168 -2.54 -9.91 -12.41
C PHE A 168 -3.14 -9.02 -11.31
N ASP A 169 -2.52 -9.05 -10.13
CA ASP A 169 -2.75 -8.14 -9.02
C ASP A 169 -1.41 -7.64 -8.46
N PRO A 170 -1.24 -6.33 -8.20
CA PRO A 170 0.03 -5.76 -7.77
C PRO A 170 0.61 -6.32 -6.45
N VAL A 171 -0.24 -6.89 -5.57
CA VAL A 171 0.17 -7.42 -4.27
C VAL A 171 -0.05 -8.93 -4.21
N ALA A 172 -1.25 -9.40 -4.52
CA ALA A 172 -1.65 -10.80 -4.39
C ALA A 172 -0.86 -11.72 -5.33
N SER A 173 -0.49 -11.27 -6.55
CA SER A 173 0.32 -12.07 -7.47
C SER A 173 1.71 -12.42 -6.89
N PHE A 174 2.20 -11.66 -5.91
CA PHE A 174 3.55 -11.82 -5.36
C PHE A 174 3.59 -12.18 -3.88
N ALA A 175 2.44 -12.23 -3.20
CA ALA A 175 2.34 -12.51 -1.77
C ALA A 175 3.05 -13.83 -1.39
N GLY A 176 4.03 -13.75 -0.49
CA GLY A 176 4.81 -14.92 -0.04
C GLY A 176 5.78 -15.51 -1.07
N ARG A 177 5.98 -14.87 -2.23
CA ARG A 177 6.80 -15.39 -3.35
C ARG A 177 8.11 -14.65 -3.58
N ALA A 178 8.60 -13.90 -2.59
CA ALA A 178 9.86 -13.17 -2.70
C ALA A 178 11.03 -14.10 -3.07
N GLY A 179 11.83 -13.72 -4.07
CA GLY A 179 12.96 -14.51 -4.55
C GLY A 179 12.60 -15.69 -5.45
N ARG A 180 11.32 -15.89 -5.79
CA ARG A 180 10.87 -16.95 -6.72
C ARG A 180 10.50 -16.31 -8.06
N SER A 181 10.98 -16.86 -9.18
CA SER A 181 10.59 -16.36 -10.50
C SER A 181 9.09 -16.52 -10.70
N ILE A 182 8.46 -15.49 -11.25
CA ILE A 182 7.04 -15.43 -11.63
C ILE A 182 7.00 -15.08 -13.11
N ALA A 183 6.29 -15.89 -13.89
CA ALA A 183 6.08 -15.63 -15.30
C ALA A 183 4.95 -14.61 -15.46
N LEU A 184 5.24 -13.44 -16.01
CA LEU A 184 4.25 -12.44 -16.37
C LEU A 184 3.90 -12.57 -17.84
N GLU A 185 2.61 -12.56 -18.15
CA GLU A 185 2.12 -12.35 -19.51
C GLU A 185 1.86 -10.85 -19.71
N ILE A 186 2.57 -10.25 -20.66
CA ILE A 186 2.49 -8.82 -20.93
C ILE A 186 2.11 -8.56 -22.38
N ARG A 187 1.58 -7.37 -22.63
CA ARG A 187 1.35 -6.85 -23.98
C ARG A 187 1.99 -5.47 -24.11
N ARG A 188 2.93 -5.31 -25.04
CA ARG A 188 3.70 -4.06 -25.27
C ARG A 188 2.91 -2.96 -25.99
N SER A 189 1.96 -3.36 -26.83
CA SER A 189 1.14 -2.47 -27.66
C SER A 189 -0.27 -3.03 -27.77
N GLU A 190 -1.28 -2.18 -27.91
CA GLU A 190 -2.70 -2.57 -27.78
C GLU A 190 -3.12 -3.82 -28.57
N ASN A 191 -2.58 -4.01 -29.78
CA ASN A 191 -2.86 -5.17 -30.64
C ASN A 191 -1.62 -6.06 -30.87
N GLY A 192 -0.61 -5.91 -29.99
CA GLY A 192 0.60 -6.70 -30.02
C GLY A 192 0.40 -8.13 -29.49
N PRO A 193 1.34 -9.03 -29.77
CA PRO A 193 1.33 -10.37 -29.17
C PRO A 193 1.49 -10.29 -27.65
N ILE A 194 1.00 -11.32 -26.96
CA ILE A 194 1.34 -11.55 -25.56
C ILE A 194 2.77 -12.11 -25.51
N GLU A 195 3.59 -11.53 -24.65
CA GLU A 195 4.97 -11.93 -24.37
C GLU A 195 5.08 -12.41 -22.93
N THR A 196 5.89 -13.45 -22.70
CA THR A 196 6.20 -13.91 -21.34
C THR A 196 7.50 -13.25 -20.86
N VAL A 197 7.44 -12.62 -19.68
CA VAL A 197 8.59 -12.02 -19.00
C VAL A 197 8.71 -12.60 -17.60
N ASP A 198 9.84 -13.23 -17.30
CA ASP A 198 10.14 -13.71 -15.95
C ASP A 198 10.60 -12.56 -15.06
N VAL A 199 9.98 -12.42 -13.89
CA VAL A 199 10.36 -11.44 -12.87
C VAL A 199 10.54 -12.10 -11.52
N VAL A 200 11.54 -11.65 -10.77
CA VAL A 200 11.79 -12.13 -9.39
C VAL A 200 11.38 -11.03 -8.41
N PRO A 201 10.17 -11.10 -7.81
CA PRO A 201 9.72 -10.11 -6.86
C PRO A 201 10.56 -10.14 -5.58
N VAL A 202 10.62 -9.00 -4.90
CA VAL A 202 11.39 -8.82 -3.66
C VAL A 202 10.50 -8.27 -2.56
N ARG A 203 10.95 -8.38 -1.31
CA ARG A 203 10.29 -7.72 -0.19
C ARG A 203 10.64 -6.22 -0.23
N ILE A 204 9.69 -5.39 -0.64
CA ILE A 204 9.83 -3.95 -0.79
C ILE A 204 9.53 -3.27 0.55
N ARG A 205 10.46 -2.42 1.01
CA ARG A 205 10.22 -1.39 2.03
C ARG A 205 10.10 -0.06 1.32
N PRO A 206 8.89 0.52 1.18
CA PRO A 206 8.62 1.57 0.21
C PRO A 206 9.62 2.73 0.22
N ASN A 207 9.91 3.34 1.37
CA ASN A 207 10.79 4.50 1.37
C ASN A 207 12.25 4.17 1.01
N ALA A 208 12.76 3.05 1.52
CA ALA A 208 14.11 2.61 1.15
C ALA A 208 14.18 2.32 -0.34
N PHE A 209 13.15 1.65 -0.87
CA PHE A 209 13.05 1.31 -2.27
C PHE A 209 12.92 2.54 -3.18
N PHE A 210 12.11 3.55 -2.82
CA PHE A 210 12.02 4.80 -3.58
C PHE A 210 13.35 5.55 -3.59
N LEU A 211 14.06 5.62 -2.46
CA LEU A 211 15.39 6.24 -2.41
C LEU A 211 16.39 5.52 -3.33
N GLU A 212 16.43 4.19 -3.26
CA GLU A 212 17.28 3.38 -4.14
C GLU A 212 16.92 3.58 -5.61
N ALA A 213 15.63 3.61 -5.95
CA ALA A 213 15.16 3.84 -7.31
C ALA A 213 15.50 5.25 -7.82
N MET A 214 15.44 6.28 -6.97
CA MET A 214 15.87 7.63 -7.33
C MET A 214 17.37 7.68 -7.59
N ARG A 215 18.19 7.06 -6.72
CA ARG A 215 19.64 6.94 -6.92
C ARG A 215 19.96 6.20 -8.22
N ALA A 216 19.29 5.08 -8.50
CA ALA A 216 19.46 4.29 -9.71
C ALA A 216 19.01 5.01 -10.99
N SER A 217 18.16 6.05 -10.88
CA SER A 217 17.74 6.85 -12.02
C SER A 217 18.74 7.95 -12.40
N ALA A 218 19.69 8.27 -11.51
CA ALA A 218 20.64 9.35 -11.72
C ALA A 218 21.61 9.00 -12.87
N ARG A 219 21.66 9.87 -13.88
CA ARG A 219 22.57 9.69 -15.04
C ARG A 219 22.92 11.02 -15.69
N VAL A 220 24.04 11.02 -16.42
CA VAL A 220 24.42 12.12 -17.32
C VAL A 220 23.99 11.76 -18.74
N ILE A 221 23.32 12.67 -19.41
CA ILE A 221 22.87 12.55 -20.78
C ILE A 221 23.70 13.51 -21.64
N ALA A 222 24.57 12.97 -22.51
CA ALA A 222 25.33 13.77 -23.46
C ALA A 222 24.48 14.05 -24.72
N ARG A 223 24.26 15.32 -25.06
CA ARG A 223 23.50 15.72 -26.26
C ARG A 223 23.96 17.08 -26.79
N GLY A 224 24.37 17.11 -28.07
CA GLY A 224 24.77 18.35 -28.74
C GLY A 224 26.02 19.00 -28.13
N GLY A 225 27.00 18.19 -27.72
CA GLY A 225 28.23 18.68 -27.08
C GLY A 225 28.06 19.20 -25.65
N ARG A 226 26.91 18.94 -25.00
CA ARG A 226 26.63 19.30 -23.61
C ARG A 226 26.19 18.08 -22.80
N ASP A 227 26.48 18.12 -21.51
CA ASP A 227 26.08 17.12 -20.54
C ASP A 227 24.91 17.62 -19.69
N PHE A 228 23.89 16.77 -19.52
CA PHE A 228 22.70 17.05 -18.71
C PHE A 228 22.58 16.04 -17.59
N GLY A 229 22.59 16.49 -16.34
CA GLY A 229 22.22 15.66 -15.20
C GLY A 229 20.72 15.37 -15.21
N TYR A 230 20.34 14.10 -15.07
CA TYR A 230 18.96 13.66 -14.96
C TYR A 230 18.79 12.81 -13.71
N ILE A 231 17.70 13.05 -12.98
CA ILE A 231 17.22 12.21 -11.89
C ILE A 231 15.69 12.13 -11.98
N ARG A 232 15.13 10.94 -11.80
CA ARG A 232 13.69 10.72 -11.69
C ARG A 232 13.32 10.73 -10.20
N ILE A 233 12.53 11.71 -9.78
CA ILE A 233 12.02 11.77 -8.40
C ILE A 233 10.78 10.89 -8.30
N TRP A 234 10.88 9.79 -7.55
CA TRP A 234 9.77 8.85 -7.29
C TRP A 234 8.97 9.23 -6.05
N SER A 235 9.62 9.83 -5.05
CA SER A 235 8.96 10.39 -3.88
C SER A 235 9.78 11.57 -3.35
N TYR A 236 9.09 12.58 -2.82
CA TYR A 236 9.71 13.74 -2.17
C TYR A 236 9.14 13.98 -0.76
N ALA A 237 8.51 12.95 -0.19
CA ALA A 237 7.76 13.06 1.06
C ALA A 237 8.62 12.91 2.34
N ARG A 238 9.90 12.53 2.22
CA ARG A 238 10.83 12.33 3.34
C ARG A 238 12.12 13.12 3.15
N ARG A 239 12.64 13.65 4.27
CA ARG A 239 13.94 14.34 4.31
C ARG A 239 15.10 13.45 3.84
N ASP A 240 15.00 12.15 4.04
CA ASP A 240 16.01 11.18 3.60
C ASP A 240 16.23 11.23 2.07
N TYR A 241 15.24 11.67 1.31
CA TYR A 241 15.34 11.86 -0.14
C TYR A 241 16.14 13.10 -0.54
N HIS A 242 16.30 14.07 0.38
CA HIS A 242 16.90 15.37 0.09
C HIS A 242 18.43 15.37 0.27
N ALA A 243 18.97 14.33 0.90
CA ALA A 243 20.41 14.18 1.16
C ALA A 243 21.13 13.36 0.08
N CYS A 244 20.57 13.33 -1.15
CA CYS A 244 21.15 12.61 -2.28
C CYS A 244 22.37 13.33 -2.84
#